data_AF-A0A0B2UZE9-F1
#
_entry.id   AF-A0A0B2UZE9-F1
#
_cell.length_a   1.000
_cell.length_b   1.000
_cell.length_c   1.000
_cell.angle_alpha   90.00
_cell.angle_beta   90.00
_cell.angle_gamma   90.00
#
_symmetry.space_group_name_H-M   'P 1'
#
loop_
_entity.id
_entity.type
_entity.pdbx_description
1 polymer ?
#
loop_
_entity_poly.entity_id
_entity_poly.type
_entity_poly.pdbx_seq_one_letter_code
_entity_poly.pdbx_strand_id
1 'polypeptide(L)'
;MADDAANRETCEKVSNGMGSSGGEHNEDAQLDSSTDVIDVKDLADSAIMKKLEMLTLRSESATKRFSDAQHHKYLFWDTQPVPKINESVTENTFIEPPLNVADVRSEPFSLPDAFRWCEVDILDELELKELYTLLTENYVEDDDNMFRFDYSPEFLKWALQAPGWLKKWHCGVRAKSSGKLIAFISAIPSTIRVYEKVHPFVVVMARIQKKLDESVTENTFIEPPLNVADVRSEPFSLPDAFRWCEVDILDELELKELYTLLTENYVEDDDNMFRFDYSPEFLKWALQAPGWLKKWHCGVRAKSSGKLIAFISAIPSTIRVYEKVVRMVEINFLCVHKKLRSKRVAPVLIREITRRVNQEGIYQAAFTAGVILPKPIATCRYWHRSLNPKKLIEVKFSHLSRKMTMQRTLKLYKLPETPKTPGLVPLKESDVNGAFELLCEYLNKFALVPEFTRDDFKHFFIPRTDVVYSYVVRANNGRVTDLISFYSLPSSVMHHPVYKSIRAAYSFYNVATTVPLKQLMNDALILAHNNGFDVFNALDLMQNKEFLEELKFGIGDGNLQYYLYNWKCPDMLPEQIGLVLQ
;
A
#
# COMPACT_ATOMS: atom_id res chain seq x y z
N MET A 1 -6.63 19.73 71.89
CA MET A 1 -7.60 18.87 71.20
C MET A 1 -6.82 18.20 70.08
N ALA A 2 -5.95 17.21 70.35
CA ALA A 2 -6.16 15.90 70.97
C ALA A 2 -6.96 14.92 70.08
N ASP A 3 -6.67 13.63 69.88
CA ASP A 3 -5.48 12.73 70.02
C ASP A 3 -5.90 11.33 69.43
N ASP A 4 -5.09 10.31 69.10
CA ASP A 4 -3.73 10.17 68.50
C ASP A 4 -3.47 8.66 68.12
N ALA A 5 -2.39 8.37 67.36
CA ALA A 5 -1.67 7.08 67.27
C ALA A 5 -2.29 5.82 66.56
N ALA A 6 -1.46 4.76 66.44
CA ALA A 6 -1.61 3.59 65.55
C ALA A 6 -1.07 2.26 66.15
N ASN A 7 -1.34 1.10 65.51
CA ASN A 7 -0.60 -0.20 65.55
C ASN A 7 -1.40 -1.34 64.83
N ARG A 8 -0.93 -2.54 64.44
CA ARG A 8 0.34 -3.19 64.01
C ARG A 8 0.12 -4.74 64.02
N GLU A 9 0.74 -5.47 63.07
CA GLU A 9 1.39 -6.83 63.17
C GLU A 9 0.51 -8.06 63.60
N THR A 10 0.69 -9.37 63.25
CA THR A 10 1.61 -10.17 62.37
C THR A 10 1.14 -11.66 62.18
N CYS A 11 1.75 -12.42 61.24
CA CYS A 11 1.93 -13.91 61.19
C CYS A 11 0.73 -14.84 60.79
N GLU A 12 0.89 -16.07 60.22
CA GLU A 12 2.09 -16.84 59.77
C GLU A 12 1.79 -17.85 58.60
N LYS A 13 2.78 -18.69 58.21
CA LYS A 13 2.81 -19.61 57.03
C LYS A 13 2.64 -21.12 57.38
N VAL A 14 2.81 -22.00 56.36
CA VAL A 14 3.25 -23.43 56.37
C VAL A 14 2.12 -24.48 56.16
N SER A 15 2.26 -25.63 55.44
CA SER A 15 2.99 -26.03 54.20
C SER A 15 2.51 -27.44 53.71
N ASN A 16 2.84 -27.80 52.46
CA ASN A 16 3.09 -29.14 51.86
C ASN A 16 2.26 -30.42 52.19
N GLY A 17 1.73 -31.09 51.14
CA GLY A 17 2.42 -32.26 50.54
C GLY A 17 1.83 -33.69 50.58
N MET A 18 1.42 -34.21 49.40
CA MET A 18 1.59 -35.59 48.85
C MET A 18 1.11 -36.89 49.56
N GLY A 19 0.52 -37.85 48.80
CA GLY A 19 0.47 -39.27 49.22
C GLY A 19 -0.51 -40.29 48.54
N SER A 20 -0.25 -40.67 47.28
CA SER A 20 -0.62 -41.90 46.49
C SER A 20 -1.51 -43.09 46.99
N SER A 21 -2.08 -43.82 45.99
CA SER A 21 -2.62 -45.22 45.95
C SER A 21 -3.98 -45.53 46.62
N GLY A 22 -4.85 -46.45 46.11
CA GLY A 22 -4.94 -47.16 44.82
C GLY A 22 -5.73 -48.50 44.89
N GLY A 23 -6.61 -48.79 43.90
CA GLY A 23 -7.10 -50.17 43.59
C GLY A 23 -8.63 -50.48 43.63
N GLU A 24 -9.17 -50.90 42.45
CA GLU A 24 -10.19 -51.97 42.22
C GLU A 24 -11.64 -51.86 42.78
N HIS A 25 -12.71 -52.38 42.14
CA HIS A 25 -13.09 -52.55 40.71
C HIS A 25 -14.61 -52.92 40.61
N ASN A 26 -15.25 -52.69 39.45
CA ASN A 26 -16.57 -53.17 38.98
C ASN A 26 -17.85 -52.62 39.67
N GLU A 27 -19.00 -52.43 39.02
CA GLU A 27 -19.48 -52.20 37.65
C GLU A 27 -21.01 -52.46 37.74
N ASP A 28 -21.89 -51.48 37.45
CA ASP A 28 -22.92 -51.67 36.41
C ASP A 28 -23.74 -50.40 36.04
N ALA A 29 -23.91 -50.22 34.73
CA ALA A 29 -24.92 -49.51 33.93
C ALA A 29 -25.53 -48.12 34.28
N GLN A 30 -25.21 -47.14 33.41
CA GLN A 30 -26.09 -46.12 32.78
C GLN A 30 -26.78 -45.05 33.66
N LEU A 31 -26.52 -43.74 33.50
CA LEU A 31 -26.50 -42.96 32.27
C LEU A 31 -25.77 -41.61 32.53
N ASP A 32 -24.81 -41.17 31.70
CA ASP A 32 -24.22 -39.82 31.83
C ASP A 32 -23.79 -39.22 30.48
N SER A 33 -23.72 -37.89 30.45
CA SER A 33 -23.44 -37.03 29.30
C SER A 33 -21.98 -36.60 29.20
N SER A 34 -21.23 -37.22 28.28
CA SER A 34 -19.96 -36.68 27.79
C SER A 34 -19.74 -37.03 26.31
N THR A 35 -19.98 -36.07 25.42
CA THR A 35 -19.41 -36.14 24.07
C THR A 35 -17.94 -35.71 24.16
N ASP A 36 -17.06 -36.68 24.36
CA ASP A 36 -15.62 -36.43 24.41
C ASP A 36 -15.14 -35.84 23.08
N VAL A 37 -14.67 -34.60 23.15
CA VAL A 37 -13.99 -33.92 22.06
C VAL A 37 -12.58 -34.49 21.96
N ILE A 38 -12.33 -35.28 20.92
CA ILE A 38 -10.97 -35.72 20.58
C ILE A 38 -10.16 -34.48 20.17
N ASP A 39 -9.22 -34.05 21.03
CA ASP A 39 -8.32 -32.93 20.73
C ASP A 39 -7.40 -33.32 19.56
N VAL A 40 -7.36 -32.47 18.53
CA VAL A 40 -6.62 -32.70 17.28
C VAL A 40 -5.09 -32.69 17.51
N LYS A 41 -4.62 -32.30 18.70
CA LYS A 41 -3.21 -32.44 19.11
C LYS A 41 -2.72 -33.89 19.15
N ASP A 42 -3.58 -34.87 19.44
CA ASP A 42 -3.14 -36.26 19.61
C ASP A 42 -2.89 -37.00 18.28
N LEU A 43 -3.05 -36.34 17.13
CA LEU A 43 -2.54 -36.78 15.82
C LEU A 43 -1.19 -36.16 15.43
N ALA A 44 -0.54 -35.38 16.31
CA ALA A 44 0.71 -34.69 15.98
C ALA A 44 1.93 -35.62 15.75
N ASP A 45 1.95 -36.81 16.36
CA ASP A 45 3.09 -37.73 16.28
C ASP A 45 2.86 -38.95 15.37
N SER A 46 3.13 -38.75 14.09
CA SER A 46 3.69 -39.80 13.22
C SER A 46 4.31 -39.16 11.98
N ALA A 47 5.28 -39.85 11.37
CA ALA A 47 6.09 -39.39 10.22
C ALA A 47 5.31 -38.94 8.97
N ILE A 48 3.98 -39.12 8.97
CA ILE A 48 3.03 -38.72 7.93
C ILE A 48 2.91 -37.19 7.82
N MET A 49 2.74 -36.46 8.93
CA MET A 49 2.63 -34.99 8.90
C MET A 49 3.94 -34.34 8.44
N LYS A 50 5.09 -34.88 8.85
CA LYS A 50 6.41 -34.43 8.37
C LYS A 50 6.65 -34.73 6.88
N LYS A 51 6.09 -35.82 6.35
CA LYS A 51 6.08 -36.09 4.90
C LYS A 51 5.13 -35.15 4.14
N LEU A 52 4.00 -34.78 4.76
CA LEU A 52 3.06 -33.84 4.17
C LEU A 52 3.63 -32.41 4.17
N GLU A 53 4.29 -31.96 5.24
CA GLU A 53 5.05 -30.69 5.28
C GLU A 53 6.13 -30.60 4.20
N MET A 54 6.74 -31.73 3.83
CA MET A 54 7.72 -31.84 2.74
C MET A 54 7.10 -31.82 1.33
N LEU A 55 5.80 -32.07 1.22
CA LEU A 55 5.04 -32.10 -0.05
C LEU A 55 4.21 -30.83 -0.25
N THR A 56 3.76 -30.19 0.83
CA THR A 56 3.19 -28.84 0.79
C THR A 56 4.28 -27.83 0.50
N LEU A 57 4.00 -26.91 -0.42
CA LEU A 57 4.80 -25.69 -0.60
C LEU A 57 4.71 -24.82 0.65
N ARG A 58 5.52 -25.14 1.68
CA ARG A 58 6.02 -24.10 2.57
C ARG A 58 6.72 -23.10 1.67
N SER A 59 6.25 -21.86 1.65
CA SER A 59 7.03 -20.76 1.13
C SER A 59 8.23 -20.57 2.05
N GLU A 60 9.31 -21.28 1.75
CA GLU A 60 10.64 -20.85 2.19
C GLU A 60 10.76 -19.37 1.86
N SER A 61 11.11 -18.59 2.88
CA SER A 61 10.92 -17.14 2.93
C SER A 61 11.35 -16.48 1.62
N ALA A 62 10.39 -15.89 0.89
CA ALA A 62 10.63 -15.28 -0.42
C ALA A 62 11.83 -14.33 -0.34
N THR A 63 12.89 -14.66 -1.09
CA THR A 63 14.20 -14.02 -0.95
C THR A 63 14.07 -12.55 -1.33
N LYS A 64 14.32 -11.65 -0.38
CA LYS A 64 14.02 -10.21 -0.50
C LYS A 64 14.89 -9.46 -1.53
N ARG A 65 15.82 -10.14 -2.20
CA ARG A 65 16.74 -9.59 -3.20
C ARG A 65 16.87 -10.54 -4.38
N PHE A 66 16.88 -9.98 -5.58
CA PHE A 66 16.98 -10.73 -6.84
C PHE A 66 18.30 -11.52 -6.95
N SER A 67 19.41 -10.98 -6.42
CA SER A 67 20.70 -11.67 -6.31
C SER A 67 20.63 -13.01 -5.61
N ASP A 68 19.80 -13.09 -4.56
CA ASP A 68 19.76 -14.24 -3.67
C ASP A 68 18.88 -15.35 -4.29
N ALA A 69 17.89 -14.95 -5.10
CA ALA A 69 17.07 -15.86 -5.91
C ALA A 69 17.84 -16.44 -7.11
N GLN A 70 18.80 -15.72 -7.70
CA GLN A 70 19.64 -16.21 -8.80
C GLN A 70 20.57 -17.36 -8.42
N HIS A 71 20.92 -17.49 -7.14
CA HIS A 71 21.81 -18.53 -6.60
C HIS A 71 21.07 -19.64 -5.83
N HIS A 72 19.74 -19.53 -5.70
CA HIS A 72 18.93 -20.51 -5.01
C HIS A 72 18.47 -21.64 -5.96
N LYS A 73 18.36 -22.87 -5.44
CA LYS A 73 17.99 -24.06 -6.22
C LYS A 73 16.57 -24.51 -5.87
N TYR A 74 15.63 -24.35 -6.79
CA TYR A 74 14.21 -24.58 -6.53
C TYR A 74 13.79 -25.99 -6.94
N LEU A 75 14.02 -26.97 -6.05
CA LEU A 75 13.85 -28.42 -6.33
C LEU A 75 12.56 -28.80 -7.08
N PHE A 76 11.44 -28.12 -6.80
CA PHE A 76 10.20 -28.28 -7.56
C PHE A 76 10.20 -27.48 -8.87
N TRP A 77 10.29 -26.14 -8.81
CA TRP A 77 10.16 -25.26 -9.97
C TRP A 77 11.23 -25.44 -11.06
N ASP A 78 12.41 -25.94 -10.70
CA ASP A 78 13.47 -26.32 -11.65
C ASP A 78 12.95 -27.39 -12.63
N THR A 79 12.05 -28.27 -12.20
CA THR A 79 11.45 -29.37 -13.00
C THR A 79 10.19 -28.98 -13.76
N GLN A 80 9.60 -27.80 -13.51
CA GLN A 80 8.34 -27.39 -14.12
C GLN A 80 8.56 -26.61 -15.43
N PRO A 81 7.62 -26.65 -16.40
CA PRO A 81 7.69 -25.87 -17.64
C PRO A 81 7.35 -24.39 -17.41
N VAL A 82 8.26 -23.70 -16.70
CA VAL A 82 8.22 -22.27 -16.39
C VAL A 82 9.58 -21.63 -16.73
N PRO A 83 9.63 -20.38 -17.20
CA PRO A 83 10.89 -19.69 -17.50
C PRO A 83 11.78 -19.62 -16.26
N LYS A 84 13.08 -19.91 -16.42
CA LYS A 84 14.03 -19.88 -15.30
C LYS A 84 14.54 -18.45 -15.05
N ILE A 85 14.96 -18.17 -13.81
CA ILE A 85 15.41 -16.82 -13.37
C ILE A 85 16.57 -16.25 -14.22
N ASN A 86 17.40 -17.12 -14.79
CA ASN A 86 18.54 -16.75 -15.63
C ASN A 86 18.30 -16.96 -17.14
N GLU A 87 17.06 -17.20 -17.56
CA GLU A 87 16.68 -17.51 -18.94
C GLU A 87 16.26 -16.26 -19.72
N SER A 88 16.90 -16.01 -20.87
CA SER A 88 16.49 -14.95 -21.78
C SER A 88 15.40 -15.46 -22.73
N VAL A 89 14.13 -15.14 -22.45
CA VAL A 89 13.01 -15.50 -23.33
C VAL A 89 13.07 -14.67 -24.62
N THR A 90 13.34 -15.33 -25.75
CA THR A 90 13.49 -14.69 -27.07
C THR A 90 12.26 -14.82 -27.98
N GLU A 91 11.32 -15.70 -27.65
CA GLU A 91 10.12 -15.97 -28.45
C GLU A 91 8.87 -16.21 -27.60
N ASN A 92 7.70 -15.86 -28.16
CA ASN A 92 6.39 -16.08 -27.54
C ASN A 92 5.77 -17.39 -28.07
N THR A 93 6.17 -18.49 -27.45
CA THR A 93 5.71 -19.86 -27.73
C THR A 93 5.61 -20.68 -26.45
N PHE A 94 5.12 -21.92 -26.56
CA PHE A 94 5.04 -22.88 -25.46
C PHE A 94 6.44 -23.40 -25.08
N ILE A 95 6.71 -23.57 -23.79
CA ILE A 95 7.98 -24.16 -23.30
C ILE A 95 8.03 -25.67 -23.60
N GLU A 96 6.90 -26.36 -23.40
CA GLU A 96 6.69 -27.75 -23.79
C GLU A 96 5.50 -27.83 -24.76
N PRO A 97 5.56 -28.65 -25.83
CA PRO A 97 4.46 -28.78 -26.77
C PRO A 97 3.21 -29.37 -26.10
N PRO A 98 1.99 -28.99 -26.55
CA PRO A 98 0.76 -29.57 -26.02
C PRO A 98 0.75 -31.11 -26.15
N LEU A 99 0.60 -31.81 -25.02
CA LEU A 99 0.43 -33.26 -24.98
C LEU A 99 -0.93 -33.65 -25.59
N ASN A 100 -1.01 -34.82 -26.25
CA ASN A 100 -2.31 -35.37 -26.60
C ASN A 100 -3.01 -35.86 -25.34
N VAL A 101 -4.34 -35.78 -25.30
CA VAL A 101 -5.15 -36.25 -24.16
C VAL A 101 -4.92 -37.74 -23.87
N ALA A 102 -4.54 -38.54 -24.87
CA ALA A 102 -4.20 -39.95 -24.73
C ALA A 102 -2.84 -40.20 -24.03
N ASP A 103 -1.92 -39.22 -24.08
CA ASP A 103 -0.60 -39.28 -23.45
C ASP A 103 -0.64 -38.77 -21.99
N VAL A 104 -1.74 -38.15 -21.58
CA VAL A 104 -1.97 -37.69 -20.20
C VAL A 104 -2.42 -38.86 -19.32
N ARG A 105 -1.78 -39.03 -18.17
CA ARG A 105 -2.08 -40.08 -17.20
C ARG A 105 -3.57 -40.04 -16.79
N SER A 106 -4.26 -41.18 -16.95
CA SER A 106 -5.67 -41.35 -16.58
C SER A 106 -5.91 -41.50 -15.07
N GLU A 107 -4.96 -42.07 -14.34
CA GLU A 107 -5.03 -42.22 -12.89
C GLU A 107 -4.44 -41.01 -12.13
N PRO A 108 -5.03 -40.59 -10.99
CA PRO A 108 -4.45 -39.58 -10.12
C PRO A 108 -3.05 -39.95 -9.60
N PHE A 109 -2.26 -38.94 -9.23
CA PHE A 109 -0.99 -39.15 -8.53
C PHE A 109 -1.20 -39.86 -7.19
N SER A 110 -0.26 -40.70 -6.78
CA SER A 110 -0.31 -41.41 -5.51
C SER A 110 -0.17 -40.44 -4.34
N LEU A 111 -1.14 -40.47 -3.43
CA LEU A 111 -1.04 -39.83 -2.11
C LEU A 111 -0.50 -40.84 -1.09
N PRO A 112 0.09 -40.38 0.04
CA PRO A 112 0.38 -41.25 1.17
C PRO A 112 -0.89 -41.98 1.66
N ASP A 113 -0.74 -43.22 2.14
CA ASP A 113 -1.87 -44.14 2.41
C ASP A 113 -2.95 -43.59 3.36
N ALA A 114 -2.61 -42.63 4.22
CA ALA A 114 -3.55 -41.95 5.11
C ALA A 114 -4.56 -41.03 4.40
N PHE A 115 -4.37 -40.72 3.11
CA PHE A 115 -5.14 -39.71 2.38
C PHE A 115 -5.79 -40.27 1.12
N ARG A 116 -6.87 -39.62 0.67
CA ARG A 116 -7.54 -39.89 -0.61
C ARG A 116 -7.88 -38.59 -1.33
N TRP A 117 -7.83 -38.62 -2.66
CA TRP A 117 -8.43 -37.57 -3.49
C TRP A 117 -9.96 -37.58 -3.34
N CYS A 118 -10.58 -36.42 -3.53
CA CYS A 118 -12.02 -36.27 -3.70
C CYS A 118 -12.31 -35.08 -4.64
N GLU A 119 -13.47 -35.12 -5.30
CA GLU A 119 -14.05 -33.92 -5.92
C GLU A 119 -14.94 -33.26 -4.86
N VAL A 120 -14.71 -31.98 -4.55
CA VAL A 120 -15.50 -31.25 -3.55
C VAL A 120 -16.73 -30.65 -4.23
N ASP A 121 -17.94 -31.01 -3.79
CA ASP A 121 -19.16 -30.48 -4.37
C ASP A 121 -19.62 -29.18 -3.71
N ILE A 122 -19.30 -28.04 -4.33
CA ILE A 122 -19.73 -26.72 -3.85
C ILE A 122 -21.24 -26.44 -4.01
N LEU A 123 -21.99 -27.32 -4.68
CA LEU A 123 -23.45 -27.27 -4.70
C LEU A 123 -24.05 -27.94 -3.47
N ASP A 124 -23.34 -28.88 -2.85
CA ASP A 124 -23.71 -29.46 -1.56
C ASP A 124 -23.37 -28.50 -0.43
N GLU A 125 -24.33 -28.22 0.45
CA GLU A 125 -24.17 -27.22 1.51
C GLU A 125 -23.24 -27.68 2.64
N LEU A 126 -23.08 -29.00 2.83
CA LEU A 126 -22.16 -29.56 3.82
C LEU A 126 -20.73 -29.51 3.29
N GLU A 127 -20.48 -29.95 2.05
CA GLU A 127 -19.15 -29.88 1.43
C GLU A 127 -18.69 -28.43 1.20
N LEU A 128 -19.58 -27.51 0.83
CA LEU A 128 -19.26 -26.09 0.78
C LEU A 128 -18.93 -25.51 2.16
N LYS A 129 -19.65 -25.92 3.21
CA LYS A 129 -19.38 -25.50 4.59
C LYS A 129 -18.04 -26.07 5.07
N GLU A 130 -17.70 -27.30 4.73
CA GLU A 130 -16.38 -27.88 5.00
C GLU A 130 -15.26 -27.13 4.27
N LEU A 131 -15.47 -26.75 3.00
CA LEU A 131 -14.52 -25.93 2.23
C LEU A 131 -14.35 -24.54 2.85
N TYR A 132 -15.45 -23.88 3.23
CA TYR A 132 -15.44 -22.63 3.96
C TYR A 132 -14.64 -22.76 5.26
N THR A 133 -14.94 -23.77 6.09
CA THR A 133 -14.23 -24.02 7.34
C THR A 133 -12.75 -24.30 7.11
N LEU A 134 -12.38 -25.12 6.12
CA LEU A 134 -10.98 -25.38 5.76
C LEU A 134 -10.23 -24.08 5.44
N LEU A 135 -10.82 -23.22 4.59
CA LEU A 135 -10.21 -21.95 4.20
C LEU A 135 -10.16 -20.96 5.37
N THR A 136 -11.23 -20.80 6.15
CA THR A 136 -11.24 -19.88 7.30
C THR A 136 -10.30 -20.33 8.42
N GLU A 137 -10.16 -21.63 8.68
CA GLU A 137 -9.26 -22.17 9.71
C GLU A 137 -7.77 -22.16 9.27
N ASN A 138 -7.48 -22.43 7.99
CA ASN A 138 -6.12 -22.76 7.52
C ASN A 138 -5.58 -21.85 6.40
N TYR A 139 -6.42 -21.07 5.72
CA TYR A 139 -5.99 -20.05 4.75
C TYR A 139 -5.76 -18.71 5.46
N VAL A 140 -4.72 -18.74 6.30
CA VAL A 140 -4.36 -17.67 7.23
C VAL A 140 -3.86 -16.44 6.49
N GLU A 141 -4.17 -15.24 7.00
CA GLU A 141 -3.66 -14.02 6.40
C GLU A 141 -2.20 -13.75 6.79
N ASP A 142 -1.86 -13.80 8.07
CA ASP A 142 -0.54 -13.48 8.60
C ASP A 142 0.20 -14.68 9.21
N ASP A 143 1.53 -14.62 9.25
CA ASP A 143 2.41 -15.70 9.74
C ASP A 143 2.14 -16.11 11.21
N ASP A 144 1.34 -15.31 11.93
CA ASP A 144 1.06 -15.44 13.36
C ASP A 144 -0.43 -15.71 13.69
N ASN A 145 -1.26 -16.06 12.70
CA ASN A 145 -2.67 -16.43 12.89
C ASN A 145 -3.60 -15.36 13.52
N MET A 146 -3.27 -14.07 13.44
CA MET A 146 -4.11 -13.01 14.03
C MET A 146 -5.24 -12.56 13.10
N PHE A 147 -5.11 -12.79 11.79
CA PHE A 147 -6.10 -12.42 10.78
C PHE A 147 -6.37 -13.61 9.83
N ARG A 148 -7.63 -13.76 9.41
CA ARG A 148 -8.13 -14.90 8.62
C ARG A 148 -9.10 -14.40 7.57
N PHE A 149 -9.04 -14.97 6.36
CA PHE A 149 -10.00 -14.68 5.32
C PHE A 149 -11.38 -15.28 5.67
N ASP A 150 -12.39 -14.42 5.72
CA ASP A 150 -13.80 -14.78 5.84
C ASP A 150 -14.44 -14.76 4.44
N TYR A 151 -14.33 -15.89 3.73
CA TYR A 151 -14.92 -16.06 2.40
C TYR A 151 -16.36 -16.55 2.53
N SER A 152 -17.36 -15.68 2.37
CA SER A 152 -18.75 -16.12 2.47
C SER A 152 -19.08 -17.30 1.53
N PRO A 153 -19.95 -18.25 1.93
CA PRO A 153 -20.34 -19.38 1.07
C PRO A 153 -20.86 -18.95 -0.31
N GLU A 154 -21.55 -17.81 -0.38
CA GLU A 154 -22.06 -17.21 -1.62
C GLU A 154 -20.92 -16.75 -2.54
N PHE A 155 -19.85 -16.16 -1.97
CA PHE A 155 -18.66 -15.77 -2.71
C PHE A 155 -17.93 -17.01 -3.24
N LEU A 156 -17.82 -18.08 -2.46
CA LEU A 156 -17.21 -19.34 -2.90
C LEU A 156 -18.01 -19.98 -4.04
N LYS A 157 -19.35 -20.03 -3.95
CA LYS A 157 -20.20 -20.49 -5.08
C LYS A 157 -19.94 -19.63 -6.33
N TRP A 158 -20.01 -18.31 -6.22
CA TRP A 158 -19.78 -17.40 -7.35
C TRP A 158 -18.38 -17.56 -7.99
N ALA A 159 -17.31 -17.55 -7.18
CA ALA A 159 -15.93 -17.57 -7.67
C ALA A 159 -15.53 -18.91 -8.31
N LEU A 160 -16.10 -20.02 -7.84
CA LEU A 160 -15.75 -21.37 -8.28
C LEU A 160 -16.64 -21.88 -9.43
N GLN A 161 -17.75 -21.19 -9.74
CA GLN A 161 -18.71 -21.54 -10.80
C GLN A 161 -18.59 -20.66 -12.07
N ALA A 162 -17.38 -20.26 -12.44
CA ALA A 162 -17.13 -19.52 -13.68
C ALA A 162 -17.68 -20.25 -14.93
N PRO A 163 -18.19 -19.57 -15.96
CA PRO A 163 -18.81 -20.22 -17.12
C PRO A 163 -17.94 -21.31 -17.76
N GLY A 164 -18.47 -22.54 -17.82
CA GLY A 164 -17.74 -23.72 -18.32
C GLY A 164 -16.93 -24.49 -17.27
N TRP A 165 -17.04 -24.15 -15.98
CA TRP A 165 -16.46 -24.94 -14.87
C TRP A 165 -16.90 -26.41 -14.91
N LEU A 166 -16.05 -27.29 -14.37
CA LEU A 166 -16.32 -28.72 -14.25
C LEU A 166 -16.08 -29.16 -12.81
N LYS A 167 -16.97 -29.99 -12.23
CA LYS A 167 -16.86 -30.48 -10.85
C LYS A 167 -15.50 -31.15 -10.55
N LYS A 168 -14.97 -31.93 -11.50
CA LYS A 168 -13.62 -32.54 -11.43
C LYS A 168 -12.44 -31.56 -11.34
N TRP A 169 -12.66 -30.25 -11.49
CA TRP A 169 -11.64 -29.22 -11.27
C TRP A 169 -11.65 -28.66 -9.84
N HIS A 170 -12.62 -29.03 -9.01
CA HIS A 170 -12.68 -28.71 -7.58
C HIS A 170 -12.04 -29.86 -6.78
N CYS A 171 -10.71 -29.95 -6.87
CA CYS A 171 -9.95 -31.08 -6.35
C CYS A 171 -9.61 -30.89 -4.86
N GLY A 172 -10.00 -31.86 -4.05
CA GLY A 172 -9.73 -31.90 -2.62
C GLY A 172 -8.95 -33.13 -2.19
N VAL A 173 -8.36 -33.06 -1.00
CA VAL A 173 -7.77 -34.21 -0.29
C VAL A 173 -8.48 -34.39 1.04
N ARG A 174 -8.92 -35.63 1.32
CA ARG A 174 -9.54 -36.02 2.60
C ARG A 174 -8.68 -37.04 3.34
N ALA A 175 -8.65 -36.95 4.67
CA ALA A 175 -8.06 -37.98 5.52
C ALA A 175 -8.93 -39.25 5.47
N LYS A 176 -8.34 -40.43 5.31
CA LYS A 176 -9.09 -41.69 5.26
C LYS A 176 -9.74 -42.04 6.60
N SER A 177 -9.09 -41.71 7.71
CA SER A 177 -9.54 -42.02 9.08
C SER A 177 -10.78 -41.22 9.53
N SER A 178 -10.84 -39.92 9.22
CA SER A 178 -11.90 -39.02 9.69
C SER A 178 -12.84 -38.51 8.59
N GLY A 179 -12.47 -38.66 7.32
CA GLY A 179 -13.19 -38.07 6.19
C GLY A 179 -13.04 -36.54 6.04
N LYS A 180 -12.46 -35.85 7.03
CA LYS A 180 -12.26 -34.38 7.01
C LYS A 180 -11.45 -33.96 5.77
N LEU A 181 -11.92 -32.90 5.10
CA LEU A 181 -11.20 -32.20 4.03
C LEU A 181 -9.99 -31.46 4.63
N ILE A 182 -8.80 -31.68 4.06
CA ILE A 182 -7.52 -31.15 4.58
C ILE A 182 -6.75 -30.30 3.58
N ALA A 183 -7.07 -30.39 2.29
CA ALA A 183 -6.52 -29.54 1.25
C ALA A 183 -7.54 -29.39 0.12
N PHE A 184 -7.49 -28.25 -0.56
CA PHE A 184 -8.35 -27.93 -1.70
C PHE A 184 -7.58 -27.10 -2.73
N ILE A 185 -7.85 -27.35 -4.00
CA ILE A 185 -7.39 -26.54 -5.13
C ILE A 185 -8.48 -26.53 -6.20
N SER A 186 -8.73 -25.36 -6.79
CA SER A 186 -9.73 -25.19 -7.85
C SER A 186 -9.08 -24.79 -9.16
N ALA A 187 -9.69 -25.19 -10.27
CA ALA A 187 -9.37 -24.74 -11.61
C ALA A 187 -10.63 -24.20 -12.31
N ILE A 188 -10.50 -23.05 -12.97
CA ILE A 188 -11.57 -22.49 -13.81
C ILE A 188 -11.08 -22.29 -15.26
N PRO A 189 -11.95 -22.37 -16.27
CA PRO A 189 -11.55 -22.15 -17.65
C PRO A 189 -11.43 -20.64 -17.90
N SER A 190 -10.41 -20.22 -18.64
CA SER A 190 -10.34 -18.86 -19.16
C SER A 190 -9.59 -18.84 -20.47
N THR A 191 -10.15 -18.15 -21.46
CA THR A 191 -9.37 -17.70 -22.61
C THR A 191 -8.43 -16.57 -22.14
N ILE A 192 -7.14 -16.68 -22.48
CA ILE A 192 -6.12 -15.65 -22.22
C ILE A 192 -5.51 -15.25 -23.56
N ARG A 193 -5.36 -13.94 -23.77
CA ARG A 193 -4.65 -13.38 -24.92
C ARG A 193 -3.22 -13.05 -24.48
N VAL A 194 -2.24 -13.50 -25.26
CA VAL A 194 -0.81 -13.25 -25.02
C VAL A 194 -0.25 -12.61 -26.29
N TYR A 195 -0.08 -11.29 -26.27
CA TYR A 195 0.10 -10.43 -27.44
C TYR A 195 -1.02 -10.63 -28.48
N GLU A 196 -0.70 -11.03 -29.71
CA GLU A 196 -1.68 -11.23 -30.80
C GLU A 196 -2.35 -12.61 -30.77
N LYS A 197 -1.83 -13.56 -29.99
CA LYS A 197 -2.35 -14.94 -29.94
C LYS A 197 -3.37 -15.12 -28.82
N VAL A 198 -4.42 -15.89 -29.10
CA VAL A 198 -5.48 -16.22 -28.15
C VAL A 198 -5.42 -17.70 -27.83
N HIS A 199 -5.29 -18.04 -26.55
CA HIS A 199 -5.07 -19.39 -26.06
C HIS A 199 -6.14 -19.79 -25.02
N PRO A 200 -6.72 -21.00 -25.10
CA PRO A 200 -7.52 -21.54 -24.01
C PRO A 200 -6.59 -21.96 -22.86
N PHE A 201 -6.83 -21.44 -21.67
CA PHE A 201 -6.08 -21.75 -20.45
C PHE A 201 -7.01 -22.26 -19.34
N VAL A 202 -6.42 -22.98 -18.39
CA VAL A 202 -7.03 -23.31 -17.10
C VAL A 202 -6.32 -22.47 -16.04
N VAL A 203 -7.08 -21.64 -15.33
CA VAL A 203 -6.55 -20.80 -14.23
C VAL A 203 -6.68 -21.59 -12.94
N VAL A 204 -5.54 -21.94 -12.35
CA VAL A 204 -5.48 -22.63 -11.05
C VAL A 204 -5.59 -21.60 -9.93
N MET A 205 -6.70 -21.66 -9.20
CA MET A 205 -7.05 -20.78 -8.08
C MET A 205 -6.27 -21.18 -6.82
N ALA A 206 -5.02 -20.72 -6.70
CA ALA A 206 -4.24 -20.77 -5.45
C ALA A 206 -4.09 -19.39 -4.76
N ARG A 207 -4.20 -18.31 -5.55
CA ARG A 207 -4.30 -16.91 -5.12
C ARG A 207 -5.14 -16.14 -6.15
N ILE A 208 -5.99 -15.24 -5.71
CA ILE A 208 -6.67 -14.29 -6.62
C ILE A 208 -5.65 -13.26 -7.07
N GLN A 209 -5.18 -13.40 -8.31
CA GLN A 209 -4.37 -12.39 -8.99
C GLN A 209 -5.11 -11.98 -10.27
N LYS A 210 -5.59 -10.74 -10.29
CA LYS A 210 -6.35 -10.17 -11.42
C LYS A 210 -5.48 -10.20 -12.69
N LYS A 211 -6.06 -10.54 -13.84
CA LYS A 211 -5.35 -10.64 -15.14
C LYS A 211 -4.45 -9.43 -15.36
N LEU A 212 -3.15 -9.67 -15.61
CA LEU A 212 -2.18 -8.59 -15.87
C LEU A 212 -2.34 -7.96 -17.27
N ASP A 213 -2.84 -8.73 -18.24
CA ASP A 213 -2.73 -8.42 -19.68
C ASP A 213 -4.07 -8.05 -20.35
N GLU A 214 -5.04 -7.51 -19.61
CA GLU A 214 -6.24 -6.94 -20.22
C GLU A 214 -5.96 -5.53 -20.73
N SER A 215 -6.02 -5.33 -22.05
CA SER A 215 -5.88 -4.02 -22.68
C SER A 215 -7.11 -3.16 -22.40
N VAL A 216 -7.09 -2.43 -21.29
CA VAL A 216 -8.19 -1.54 -20.88
C VAL A 216 -8.30 -0.37 -21.87
N THR A 217 -9.28 -0.42 -22.75
CA THR A 217 -9.65 0.68 -23.65
C THR A 217 -10.79 1.54 -23.10
N GLU A 218 -11.54 1.03 -22.12
CA GLU A 218 -12.66 1.71 -21.47
C GLU A 218 -12.19 2.58 -20.31
N ASN A 219 -12.67 3.83 -20.28
CA ASN A 219 -12.49 4.76 -19.15
C ASN A 219 -13.79 4.80 -18.33
N THR A 220 -13.91 4.01 -17.26
CA THR A 220 -15.15 3.89 -16.46
C THR A 220 -14.92 3.19 -15.11
N PHE A 221 -15.93 3.15 -14.24
CA PHE A 221 -15.89 2.38 -12.99
C PHE A 221 -15.73 0.87 -13.26
N ILE A 222 -15.13 0.13 -12.32
CA ILE A 222 -14.97 -1.33 -12.44
C ILE A 222 -16.24 -2.03 -11.99
N GLU A 223 -16.74 -1.63 -10.82
CA GLU A 223 -17.99 -2.04 -10.20
C GLU A 223 -18.91 -0.80 -10.12
N PRO A 224 -20.21 -0.94 -10.44
CA PRO A 224 -21.14 0.18 -10.37
C PRO A 224 -21.25 0.73 -8.94
N PRO A 225 -21.52 2.05 -8.79
CA PRO A 225 -21.86 2.63 -7.48
C PRO A 225 -22.94 1.82 -6.78
N LEU A 226 -22.69 1.44 -5.53
CA LEU A 226 -23.70 0.82 -4.68
C LEU A 226 -24.79 1.85 -4.32
N ASN A 227 -25.97 1.39 -3.89
CA ASN A 227 -26.85 2.27 -3.16
C ASN A 227 -26.22 2.54 -1.78
N VAL A 228 -26.23 3.80 -1.31
CA VAL A 228 -25.68 4.16 0.00
C VAL A 228 -26.38 3.39 1.13
N ALA A 229 -27.66 3.05 0.93
CA ALA A 229 -28.43 2.20 1.86
C ALA A 229 -27.90 0.76 1.99
N ASP A 230 -27.22 0.24 0.97
CA ASP A 230 -26.62 -1.12 0.97
C ASP A 230 -25.21 -1.12 1.59
N VAL A 231 -24.63 0.05 1.87
CA VAL A 231 -23.31 0.18 2.48
C VAL A 231 -23.41 -0.10 3.98
N ARG A 232 -22.69 -1.15 4.42
CA ARG A 232 -22.59 -1.59 5.83
C ARG A 232 -22.44 -0.41 6.80
N SER A 233 -23.42 -0.25 7.70
CA SER A 233 -23.45 0.79 8.74
C SER A 233 -22.34 0.62 9.78
N GLU A 234 -22.14 -0.63 10.23
CA GLU A 234 -21.20 -0.97 11.29
C GLU A 234 -19.75 -1.08 10.79
N PRO A 235 -18.75 -0.69 11.60
CA PRO A 235 -17.34 -0.90 11.27
C PRO A 235 -17.00 -2.37 10.98
N PHE A 236 -15.92 -2.61 10.24
CA PHE A 236 -15.35 -3.96 10.15
C PHE A 236 -14.84 -4.45 11.52
N SER A 237 -14.89 -5.77 11.74
CA SER A 237 -14.40 -6.38 12.98
C SER A 237 -12.88 -6.21 13.11
N LEU A 238 -12.45 -5.87 14.33
CA LEU A 238 -11.05 -5.91 14.74
C LEU A 238 -10.88 -6.97 15.83
N PRO A 239 -9.69 -7.58 15.99
CA PRO A 239 -9.39 -8.41 17.16
C PRO A 239 -9.62 -7.66 18.46
N ASP A 240 -10.05 -8.35 19.52
CA ASP A 240 -10.51 -7.73 20.78
C ASP A 240 -9.49 -6.83 21.47
N ALA A 241 -8.19 -6.99 21.19
CA ALA A 241 -7.14 -6.12 21.69
C ALA A 241 -7.16 -4.69 21.08
N PHE A 242 -7.93 -4.46 20.01
CA PHE A 242 -7.91 -3.23 19.22
C PHE A 242 -9.29 -2.58 19.10
N ARG A 243 -9.32 -1.27 18.84
CA ARG A 243 -10.53 -0.51 18.53
C ARG A 243 -10.27 0.50 17.41
N TRP A 244 -11.29 0.78 16.62
CA TRP A 244 -11.27 1.92 15.70
C TRP A 244 -11.26 3.25 16.46
N CYS A 245 -10.71 4.28 15.82
CA CYS A 245 -10.92 5.67 16.20
C CYS A 245 -11.03 6.55 14.95
N GLU A 246 -11.48 7.78 15.17
CA GLU A 246 -11.38 8.89 14.22
C GLU A 246 -10.37 9.86 14.83
N VAL A 247 -9.20 9.99 14.23
CA VAL A 247 -8.11 10.80 14.79
C VAL A 247 -8.45 12.28 14.60
N ASP A 248 -8.54 13.03 15.69
CA ASP A 248 -8.83 14.47 15.60
C ASP A 248 -7.55 15.29 15.43
N ILE A 249 -7.26 15.71 14.20
CA ILE A 249 -6.09 16.56 13.92
C ILE A 249 -6.28 18.03 14.35
N LEU A 250 -7.46 18.41 14.85
CA LEU A 250 -7.67 19.69 15.54
C LEU A 250 -7.25 19.61 17.01
N ASP A 251 -7.25 18.42 17.61
CA ASP A 251 -6.71 18.17 18.94
C ASP A 251 -5.18 18.03 18.88
N GLU A 252 -4.47 18.80 19.72
CA GLU A 252 -3.00 18.84 19.69
C GLU A 252 -2.35 17.54 20.20
N LEU A 253 -3.03 16.77 21.04
CA LEU A 253 -2.53 15.49 21.55
C LEU A 253 -2.71 14.39 20.50
N GLU A 254 -3.89 14.26 19.89
CA GLU A 254 -4.13 13.29 18.83
C GLU A 254 -3.29 13.57 17.57
N LEU A 255 -3.11 14.84 17.19
CA LEU A 255 -2.18 15.21 16.11
C LEU A 255 -0.73 14.84 16.45
N LYS A 256 -0.30 15.04 17.70
CA LYS A 256 1.05 14.66 18.14
C LYS A 256 1.24 13.14 18.17
N GLU A 257 0.20 12.37 18.49
CA GLU A 257 0.23 10.91 18.37
C GLU A 257 0.32 10.45 16.91
N LEU A 258 -0.42 11.08 16.00
CA LEU A 258 -0.34 10.82 14.56
C LEU A 258 1.06 11.14 14.00
N TYR A 259 1.58 12.32 14.32
CA TYR A 259 2.95 12.72 14.00
C TYR A 259 3.96 11.67 14.48
N THR A 260 3.87 11.27 15.76
CA THR A 260 4.76 10.25 16.35
C THR A 260 4.67 8.92 15.61
N LEU A 261 3.44 8.45 15.29
CA LEU A 261 3.23 7.21 14.53
C LEU A 261 3.91 7.29 13.16
N LEU A 262 3.72 8.39 12.42
CA LEU A 262 4.29 8.57 11.08
C LEU A 262 5.81 8.64 11.11
N THR A 263 6.40 9.51 11.93
CA THR A 263 7.85 9.72 12.02
C THR A 263 8.60 8.46 12.49
N GLU A 264 7.96 7.59 13.30
CA GLU A 264 8.56 6.32 13.72
C GLU A 264 8.27 5.13 12.77
N ASN A 265 7.15 5.13 12.03
CA ASN A 265 6.62 3.92 11.38
C ASN A 265 6.09 4.08 9.93
N TYR A 266 6.24 5.23 9.27
CA TYR A 266 5.78 5.41 7.88
C TYR A 266 6.85 4.96 6.87
N VAL A 267 7.37 5.87 6.05
CA VAL A 267 8.35 5.59 5.00
C VAL A 267 9.78 5.83 5.51
N GLU A 268 10.64 4.88 5.23
CA GLU A 268 12.09 4.90 5.42
C GLU A 268 12.72 4.65 4.05
N ASP A 269 13.92 5.17 3.80
CA ASP A 269 14.75 4.73 2.67
C ASP A 269 15.23 3.28 2.87
N ASP A 270 15.65 2.60 1.80
CA ASP A 270 16.08 1.20 1.85
C ASP A 270 17.25 0.95 2.81
N ASP A 271 18.08 1.97 3.04
CA ASP A 271 19.22 1.97 3.98
C ASP A 271 18.86 2.44 5.40
N ASN A 272 17.63 2.88 5.67
CA ASN A 272 17.12 3.42 6.94
C ASN A 272 17.91 4.64 7.48
N MET A 273 18.56 5.43 6.61
CA MET A 273 19.27 6.66 6.97
C MET A 273 18.34 7.87 7.14
N PHE A 274 17.18 7.86 6.47
CA PHE A 274 16.25 8.98 6.37
C PHE A 274 14.80 8.55 6.63
N ARG A 275 14.06 9.41 7.35
CA ARG A 275 12.61 9.28 7.54
C ARG A 275 11.91 10.59 7.21
N PHE A 276 10.75 10.54 6.57
CA PHE A 276 9.94 11.76 6.42
C PHE A 276 9.49 12.28 7.78
N ASP A 277 9.60 13.59 7.93
CA ASP A 277 9.31 14.32 9.16
C ASP A 277 8.18 15.33 8.87
N TYR A 278 6.97 14.80 8.66
CA TYR A 278 5.79 15.59 8.34
C TYR A 278 5.41 16.47 9.52
N SER A 279 5.62 17.79 9.43
CA SER A 279 5.28 18.68 10.56
C SER A 279 3.79 18.65 10.88
N PRO A 280 3.37 18.95 12.13
CA PRO A 280 1.96 19.11 12.49
C PRO A 280 1.21 20.09 11.57
N GLU A 281 1.89 21.15 11.12
CA GLU A 281 1.35 22.15 10.19
C GLU A 281 1.18 21.58 8.77
N PHE A 282 2.11 20.72 8.32
CA PHE A 282 1.98 20.00 7.06
C PHE A 282 0.82 19.01 7.11
N LEU A 283 0.69 18.25 8.21
CA LEU A 283 -0.43 17.32 8.38
C LEU A 283 -1.77 18.04 8.38
N LYS A 284 -1.90 19.20 9.05
CA LYS A 284 -3.10 20.06 8.94
C LYS A 284 -3.34 20.56 7.52
N TRP A 285 -2.29 20.93 6.77
CA TRP A 285 -2.41 21.36 5.38
C TRP A 285 -2.88 20.24 4.45
N ALA A 286 -2.24 19.06 4.49
CA ALA A 286 -2.59 17.94 3.63
C ALA A 286 -3.97 17.34 3.97
N LEU A 287 -4.27 17.15 5.27
CA LEU A 287 -5.46 16.40 5.71
C LEU A 287 -6.76 17.23 5.82
N GLN A 288 -6.68 18.55 5.71
CA GLN A 288 -7.83 19.48 5.85
C GLN A 288 -8.22 20.17 4.54
N ALA A 289 -8.10 19.47 3.41
CA ALA A 289 -8.64 19.92 2.12
C ALA A 289 -10.13 20.36 2.24
N PRO A 290 -10.59 21.39 1.52
CA PRO A 290 -11.99 21.84 1.60
C PRO A 290 -13.01 20.71 1.45
N GLY A 291 -13.92 20.58 2.43
CA GLY A 291 -14.90 19.49 2.50
C GLY A 291 -14.39 18.17 3.11
N TRP A 292 -13.20 18.15 3.72
CA TRP A 292 -12.72 17.00 4.50
C TRP A 292 -13.71 16.58 5.61
N LEU A 293 -13.71 15.29 5.94
CA LEU A 293 -14.54 14.72 7.00
C LEU A 293 -13.67 14.01 8.04
N LYS A 294 -13.87 14.31 9.32
CA LYS A 294 -13.12 13.70 10.44
C LYS A 294 -13.16 12.16 10.41
N LYS A 295 -14.29 11.56 10.02
CA LYS A 295 -14.40 10.09 9.89
C LYS A 295 -13.43 9.48 8.87
N TRP A 296 -12.93 10.25 7.91
CA TRP A 296 -11.94 9.79 6.95
C TRP A 296 -10.50 9.76 7.50
N HIS A 297 -10.25 10.29 8.70
CA HIS A 297 -8.99 10.14 9.44
C HIS A 297 -9.06 8.87 10.29
N CYS A 298 -9.00 7.72 9.62
CA CYS A 298 -9.27 6.42 10.21
C CYS A 298 -8.04 5.86 10.95
N GLY A 299 -8.15 5.71 12.27
CA GLY A 299 -7.10 5.15 13.12
C GLY A 299 -7.49 3.84 13.80
N VAL A 300 -6.48 3.08 14.23
CA VAL A 300 -6.64 1.93 15.14
C VAL A 300 -5.84 2.16 16.40
N ARG A 301 -6.46 1.94 17.56
CA ARG A 301 -5.84 2.06 18.89
C ARG A 301 -5.83 0.72 19.62
N ALA A 302 -4.77 0.44 20.37
CA ALA A 302 -4.73 -0.70 21.28
C ALA A 302 -5.60 -0.43 22.52
N LYS A 303 -6.57 -1.31 22.83
CA LYS A 303 -7.50 -1.11 23.97
C LYS A 303 -6.77 -0.98 25.30
N SER A 304 -5.70 -1.77 25.50
CA SER A 304 -4.91 -1.85 26.74
C SER A 304 -4.09 -0.61 27.08
N SER A 305 -3.72 0.21 26.09
CA SER A 305 -2.82 1.36 26.29
C SER A 305 -3.30 2.67 25.66
N GLY A 306 -4.40 2.65 24.90
CA GLY A 306 -4.92 3.81 24.17
C GLY A 306 -4.10 4.25 22.96
N LYS A 307 -2.85 3.78 22.83
CA LYS A 307 -1.91 4.19 21.78
C LYS A 307 -2.44 3.91 20.37
N LEU A 308 -2.27 4.90 19.49
CA LEU A 308 -2.47 4.78 18.06
C LEU A 308 -1.40 3.84 17.46
N ILE A 309 -1.83 2.84 16.69
CA ILE A 309 -0.96 1.79 16.13
C ILE A 309 -1.06 1.67 14.60
N ALA A 310 -2.09 2.24 13.99
CA ALA A 310 -2.25 2.32 12.55
C ALA A 310 -3.13 3.52 12.20
N PHE A 311 -2.93 4.06 10.99
CA PHE A 311 -3.65 5.20 10.46
C PHE A 311 -3.79 5.07 8.93
N ILE A 312 -4.87 5.60 8.38
CA ILE A 312 -5.08 5.87 6.96
C ILE A 312 -5.99 7.09 6.83
N SER A 313 -5.73 7.95 5.85
CA SER A 313 -6.54 9.14 5.59
C SER A 313 -7.15 9.16 4.20
N ALA A 314 -8.29 9.82 4.07
CA ALA A 314 -8.85 10.25 2.80
C ALA A 314 -9.18 11.75 2.83
N ILE A 315 -8.97 12.45 1.72
CA ILE A 315 -9.43 13.83 1.48
C ILE A 315 -10.32 13.87 0.23
N PRO A 316 -11.30 14.78 0.12
CA PRO A 316 -12.14 14.87 -1.07
C PRO A 316 -11.32 15.39 -2.24
N SER A 317 -11.55 14.85 -3.44
CA SER A 317 -10.94 15.37 -4.66
C SER A 317 -11.85 15.11 -5.86
N THR A 318 -12.00 16.10 -6.72
CA THR A 318 -12.66 15.91 -8.02
C THR A 318 -11.56 15.73 -9.04
N ILE A 319 -11.46 14.55 -9.65
CA ILE A 319 -10.35 14.21 -10.54
C ILE A 319 -10.90 13.92 -11.93
N ARG A 320 -10.33 14.60 -12.93
CA ARG A 320 -10.58 14.31 -14.34
C ARG A 320 -9.63 13.23 -14.81
N VAL A 321 -10.20 12.14 -15.32
CA VAL A 321 -9.53 10.98 -15.93
C VAL A 321 -9.91 10.96 -17.41
N TYR A 322 -8.97 11.32 -18.29
CA TYR A 322 -9.18 11.73 -19.68
C TYR A 322 -10.31 12.77 -19.80
N GLU A 323 -11.45 12.37 -20.37
CA GLU A 323 -12.65 13.20 -20.58
C GLU A 323 -13.66 13.13 -19.43
N LYS A 324 -13.44 12.27 -18.43
CA LYS A 324 -14.42 12.01 -17.36
C LYS A 324 -14.00 12.68 -16.05
N VAL A 325 -14.78 13.65 -15.61
CA VAL A 325 -14.68 14.25 -14.28
C VAL A 325 -15.39 13.34 -13.27
N VAL A 326 -14.66 12.90 -12.23
CA VAL A 326 -15.15 11.94 -11.23
C VAL A 326 -14.88 12.51 -9.83
N ARG A 327 -15.94 12.62 -9.02
CA ARG A 327 -15.80 12.91 -7.59
C ARG A 327 -15.29 11.66 -6.88
N MET A 328 -14.12 11.76 -6.27
CA MET A 328 -13.44 10.66 -5.58
C MET A 328 -12.80 11.16 -4.28
N VAL A 329 -11.95 10.34 -3.67
CA VAL A 329 -11.06 10.77 -2.58
C VAL A 329 -9.60 10.51 -2.93
N GLU A 330 -8.70 11.33 -2.42
CA GLU A 330 -7.26 11.04 -2.42
C GLU A 330 -6.90 10.30 -1.13
N ILE A 331 -6.30 9.12 -1.23
CA ILE A 331 -5.85 8.31 -0.07
C ILE A 331 -4.36 8.53 0.15
N ASN A 332 -3.99 8.90 1.38
CA ASN A 332 -2.61 9.10 1.80
C ASN A 332 -2.40 8.62 3.26
N PHE A 333 -1.15 8.62 3.71
CA PHE A 333 -0.72 8.35 5.09
C PHE A 333 -1.11 6.97 5.66
N LEU A 334 -1.23 5.93 4.81
CA LEU A 334 -1.40 4.55 5.26
C LEU A 334 -0.17 4.08 6.04
N CYS A 335 -0.26 4.12 7.37
CA CYS A 335 0.80 3.77 8.29
C CYS A 335 0.35 2.62 9.20
N VAL A 336 1.20 1.61 9.35
CA VAL A 336 1.04 0.54 10.34
C VAL A 336 2.32 0.44 11.14
N HIS A 337 2.19 0.50 12.47
CA HIS A 337 3.29 0.38 13.40
C HIS A 337 4.13 -0.88 13.10
N LYS A 338 5.46 -0.76 13.06
CA LYS A 338 6.39 -1.76 12.50
C LYS A 338 6.14 -3.19 12.97
N LYS A 339 5.89 -3.37 14.27
CA LYS A 339 5.60 -4.69 14.90
C LYS A 339 4.32 -5.38 14.41
N LEU A 340 3.46 -4.67 13.67
CA LEU A 340 2.17 -5.15 13.17
C LEU A 340 2.10 -5.19 11.63
N ARG A 341 3.18 -4.87 10.92
CA ARG A 341 3.21 -4.86 9.44
C ARG A 341 3.02 -6.25 8.83
N SER A 342 3.56 -7.32 9.43
CA SER A 342 3.29 -8.70 9.00
C SER A 342 1.84 -9.14 9.23
N LYS A 343 1.14 -8.49 10.17
CA LYS A 343 -0.17 -8.88 10.70
C LYS A 343 -1.35 -8.45 9.83
N ARG A 344 -1.18 -8.18 8.53
CA ARG A 344 -2.28 -7.83 7.59
C ARG A 344 -3.26 -6.71 8.04
N VAL A 345 -2.82 -5.85 8.96
CA VAL A 345 -3.63 -4.73 9.49
C VAL A 345 -4.01 -3.73 8.38
N ALA A 346 -3.12 -3.51 7.40
CA ALA A 346 -3.37 -2.59 6.28
C ALA A 346 -4.60 -2.94 5.42
N PRO A 347 -4.79 -4.18 4.93
CA PRO A 347 -6.05 -4.62 4.32
C PRO A 347 -7.32 -4.27 5.11
N VAL A 348 -7.30 -4.43 6.44
CA VAL A 348 -8.47 -4.15 7.29
C VAL A 348 -8.72 -2.63 7.39
N LEU A 349 -7.66 -1.81 7.51
CA LEU A 349 -7.77 -0.35 7.42
C LEU A 349 -8.34 0.11 6.06
N ILE A 350 -7.86 -0.48 4.96
CA ILE A 350 -8.33 -0.15 3.61
C ILE A 350 -9.84 -0.44 3.48
N ARG A 351 -10.30 -1.62 3.93
CA ARG A 351 -11.73 -1.96 3.92
C ARG A 351 -12.58 -0.97 4.74
N GLU A 352 -12.10 -0.56 5.91
CA GLU A 352 -12.84 0.39 6.75
C GLU A 352 -12.86 1.81 6.17
N ILE A 353 -11.76 2.34 5.63
CA ILE A 353 -11.80 3.66 4.98
C ILE A 353 -12.70 3.64 3.73
N THR A 354 -12.64 2.58 2.91
CA THR A 354 -13.56 2.38 1.77
C THR A 354 -15.01 2.40 2.25
N ARG A 355 -15.35 1.71 3.35
CA ARG A 355 -16.70 1.74 3.92
C ARG A 355 -17.14 3.16 4.31
N ARG A 356 -16.29 3.91 5.02
CA ARG A 356 -16.59 5.28 5.48
C ARG A 356 -16.72 6.30 4.34
N VAL A 357 -16.03 6.06 3.21
CA VAL A 357 -16.10 6.84 1.98
C VAL A 357 -17.35 6.48 1.16
N ASN A 358 -17.64 5.18 1.01
CA ASN A 358 -18.87 4.68 0.37
C ASN A 358 -20.14 5.18 1.08
N GLN A 359 -20.11 5.33 2.41
CA GLN A 359 -21.21 5.94 3.18
C GLN A 359 -21.53 7.40 2.79
N GLU A 360 -20.61 8.11 2.12
CA GLU A 360 -20.83 9.45 1.57
C GLU A 360 -21.23 9.43 0.09
N GLY A 361 -21.51 8.25 -0.48
CA GLY A 361 -21.84 8.07 -1.89
C GLY A 361 -20.64 8.26 -2.84
N ILE A 362 -19.41 8.20 -2.33
CA ILE A 362 -18.18 8.23 -3.13
C ILE A 362 -17.63 6.81 -3.24
N TYR A 363 -17.33 6.34 -4.45
CA TYR A 363 -16.98 4.94 -4.71
C TYR A 363 -15.64 4.74 -5.42
N GLN A 364 -14.91 5.82 -5.66
CA GLN A 364 -13.60 5.85 -6.31
C GLN A 364 -12.58 6.53 -5.40
N ALA A 365 -11.30 6.23 -5.62
CA ALA A 365 -10.21 6.94 -4.98
C ALA A 365 -8.96 7.00 -5.86
N ALA A 366 -8.11 8.01 -5.69
CA ALA A 366 -6.76 8.07 -6.24
C ALA A 366 -5.73 7.87 -5.12
N PHE A 367 -4.65 7.17 -5.42
CA PHE A 367 -3.54 6.99 -4.49
C PHE A 367 -2.22 6.69 -5.22
N THR A 368 -1.10 6.85 -4.52
CA THR A 368 0.21 6.42 -5.01
C THR A 368 0.94 5.53 -4.02
N ALA A 369 1.87 4.72 -4.54
CA ALA A 369 2.80 3.96 -3.72
C ALA A 369 4.20 3.92 -4.37
N GLY A 370 5.25 3.80 -3.55
CA GLY A 370 6.60 3.49 -4.04
C GLY A 370 6.77 2.01 -4.43
N VAL A 371 5.90 1.14 -3.91
CA VAL A 371 5.85 -0.29 -4.24
C VAL A 371 4.86 -0.57 -5.36
N ILE A 372 5.14 -1.59 -6.17
CA ILE A 372 4.27 -1.99 -7.29
C ILE A 372 3.16 -2.92 -6.77
N LEU A 373 1.94 -2.38 -6.75
CA LEU A 373 0.69 -3.13 -6.62
C LEU A 373 0.08 -3.40 -8.02
N PRO A 374 -0.65 -4.51 -8.24
CA PRO A 374 -1.28 -4.81 -9.53
C PRO A 374 -2.63 -4.05 -9.69
N LYS A 375 -2.85 -3.22 -10.71
CA LYS A 375 -1.96 -2.70 -11.76
C LYS A 375 -1.93 -1.16 -11.66
N PRO A 376 -0.76 -0.49 -11.76
CA PRO A 376 -0.72 0.97 -11.81
C PRO A 376 -1.24 1.47 -13.15
N ILE A 377 -1.85 2.67 -13.14
CA ILE A 377 -2.25 3.37 -14.38
C ILE A 377 -1.10 4.21 -14.95
N ALA A 378 -0.12 4.59 -14.13
CA ALA A 378 1.08 5.32 -14.55
C ALA A 378 2.23 5.11 -13.56
N THR A 379 3.45 5.37 -14.03
CA THR A 379 4.67 5.34 -13.21
C THR A 379 5.48 6.60 -13.49
N CYS A 380 5.75 7.40 -12.46
CA CYS A 380 6.63 8.56 -12.56
C CYS A 380 7.92 8.30 -11.76
N ARG A 381 9.05 8.86 -12.19
CA ARG A 381 10.34 8.72 -11.51
C ARG A 381 10.66 9.96 -10.69
N TYR A 382 11.25 9.77 -9.51
CA TYR A 382 11.82 10.87 -8.73
C TYR A 382 13.14 11.36 -9.31
N TRP A 383 13.36 12.67 -9.20
CA TRP A 383 14.56 13.37 -9.60
C TRP A 383 14.97 14.36 -8.51
N HIS A 384 16.27 14.52 -8.29
CA HIS A 384 16.82 15.27 -7.16
C HIS A 384 17.85 16.30 -7.63
N ARG A 385 17.66 17.56 -7.23
CA ARG A 385 18.58 18.67 -7.50
C ARG A 385 19.23 19.16 -6.20
N SER A 386 20.54 18.93 -6.09
CA SER A 386 21.30 19.28 -4.88
C SER A 386 21.47 20.80 -4.72
N LEU A 387 20.82 21.40 -3.71
CA LEU A 387 20.97 22.83 -3.37
C LEU A 387 22.13 23.05 -2.38
N ASN A 388 22.38 22.08 -1.50
CA ASN A 388 23.48 22.07 -0.53
C ASN A 388 24.33 20.79 -0.66
N PRO A 389 25.20 20.68 -1.70
CA PRO A 389 25.92 19.45 -1.99
C PRO A 389 26.83 18.99 -0.86
N LYS A 390 27.43 19.93 -0.12
CA LYS A 390 28.30 19.60 1.02
C LYS A 390 27.52 18.79 2.06
N LYS A 391 26.40 19.32 2.54
CA LYS A 391 25.57 18.64 3.55
C LYS A 391 25.02 17.31 3.03
N LEU A 392 24.48 17.27 1.82
CA LEU A 392 23.91 16.04 1.25
C LEU A 392 24.96 14.93 1.08
N ILE A 393 26.23 15.25 0.83
CA ILE A 393 27.32 14.27 0.76
C ILE A 393 27.75 13.85 2.18
N GLU A 394 27.87 14.78 3.12
CA GLU A 394 28.26 14.49 4.51
C GLU A 394 27.25 13.57 5.23
N VAL A 395 25.94 13.75 4.97
CA VAL A 395 24.88 12.85 5.48
C VAL A 395 24.63 11.62 4.61
N LYS A 396 25.42 11.39 3.54
CA LYS A 396 25.28 10.28 2.57
C LYS A 396 23.99 10.23 1.73
N PHE A 397 23.15 11.26 1.75
CA PHE A 397 22.01 11.39 0.83
C PHE A 397 22.45 11.42 -0.66
N SER A 398 23.69 11.82 -0.92
CA SER A 398 24.29 11.78 -2.25
C SER A 398 25.77 11.39 -2.18
N HIS A 399 26.34 10.95 -3.30
CA HIS A 399 27.72 10.50 -3.37
C HIS A 399 28.54 11.31 -4.37
N LEU A 400 29.84 11.48 -4.07
CA LEU A 400 30.79 11.98 -5.05
C LEU A 400 31.03 10.92 -6.12
N SER A 401 30.74 11.24 -7.39
CA SER A 401 31.10 10.37 -8.50
C SER A 401 32.62 10.25 -8.64
N ARG A 402 33.11 9.12 -9.18
CA ARG A 402 34.54 8.73 -9.20
C ARG A 402 35.53 9.75 -9.81
N LYS A 403 35.05 10.81 -10.48
CA LYS A 403 35.88 11.87 -11.11
C LYS A 403 35.62 13.28 -10.54
N MET A 404 34.77 13.41 -9.53
CA MET A 404 34.34 14.69 -8.94
C MET A 404 34.98 14.92 -7.57
N THR A 405 35.42 16.14 -7.31
CA THR A 405 35.84 16.62 -5.99
C THR A 405 34.73 17.44 -5.37
N MET A 406 34.71 17.60 -4.04
CA MET A 406 33.73 18.45 -3.35
C MET A 406 33.66 19.86 -3.95
N GLN A 407 34.81 20.50 -4.22
CA GLN A 407 34.87 21.83 -4.84
C GLN A 407 34.27 21.86 -6.26
N ARG A 408 34.51 20.82 -7.08
CA ARG A 408 33.89 20.71 -8.41
C ARG A 408 32.38 20.52 -8.31
N THR A 409 31.89 19.74 -7.35
CA THR A 409 30.47 19.51 -7.12
C THR A 409 29.75 20.79 -6.64
N LEU A 410 30.36 21.53 -5.72
CA LEU A 410 29.86 22.85 -5.28
C LEU A 410 29.82 23.84 -6.46
N LYS A 411 30.86 23.89 -7.30
CA LYS A 411 30.88 24.75 -8.50
C LYS A 411 29.85 24.32 -9.55
N LEU A 412 29.63 23.01 -9.73
CA LEU A 412 28.64 22.47 -10.68
C LEU A 412 27.21 22.89 -10.30
N TYR A 413 26.88 22.81 -9.01
CA TYR A 413 25.52 23.01 -8.52
C TYR A 413 25.21 24.43 -8.05
N LYS A 414 26.22 25.31 -7.90
CA LYS A 414 26.06 26.73 -7.53
C LYS A 414 24.95 27.42 -8.35
N LEU A 415 24.08 28.12 -7.64
CA LEU A 415 23.01 28.96 -8.19
C LEU A 415 23.36 30.46 -8.08
N PRO A 416 22.68 31.34 -8.84
CA PRO A 416 22.64 32.78 -8.57
C PRO A 416 21.98 33.09 -7.21
N GLU A 417 22.21 34.30 -6.70
CA GLU A 417 21.62 34.78 -5.43
C GLU A 417 20.19 35.34 -5.61
N THR A 418 19.85 35.84 -6.80
CA THR A 418 18.55 36.44 -7.11
C THR A 418 17.88 35.76 -8.31
N PRO A 419 16.56 35.55 -8.28
CA PRO A 419 15.78 35.18 -9.45
C PRO A 419 15.96 36.16 -10.61
N LYS A 420 15.81 35.67 -11.84
CA LYS A 420 15.96 36.47 -13.07
C LYS A 420 14.66 37.02 -13.62
N THR A 421 13.52 36.37 -13.35
CA THR A 421 12.24 36.72 -13.96
C THR A 421 11.66 38.01 -13.34
N PRO A 422 11.49 39.10 -14.11
CA PRO A 422 10.93 40.34 -13.59
C PRO A 422 9.50 40.17 -13.10
N GLY A 423 9.12 40.86 -12.02
CA GLY A 423 7.76 40.77 -11.47
C GLY A 423 7.46 39.49 -10.69
N LEU A 424 8.43 38.59 -10.49
CA LEU A 424 8.31 37.41 -9.65
C LEU A 424 8.23 37.80 -8.16
N VAL A 425 7.12 37.47 -7.51
CA VAL A 425 6.77 37.89 -6.14
C VAL A 425 5.99 36.78 -5.42
N PRO A 426 5.99 36.72 -4.08
CA PRO A 426 5.14 35.77 -3.34
C PRO A 426 3.65 35.94 -3.70
N LEU A 427 2.95 34.81 -3.83
CA LEU A 427 1.52 34.75 -4.08
C LEU A 427 0.75 35.34 -2.89
N LYS A 428 -0.24 36.19 -3.17
CA LYS A 428 -1.13 36.82 -2.20
C LYS A 428 -2.59 36.47 -2.52
N GLU A 429 -3.46 36.69 -1.56
CA GLU A 429 -4.93 36.60 -1.70
C GLU A 429 -5.47 37.35 -2.95
N SER A 430 -4.90 38.50 -3.28
CA SER A 430 -5.27 39.29 -4.47
C SER A 430 -4.97 38.58 -5.80
N ASP A 431 -4.02 37.65 -5.81
CA ASP A 431 -3.57 36.94 -7.01
C ASP A 431 -4.36 35.64 -7.24
N VAL A 432 -5.07 35.14 -6.23
CA VAL A 432 -5.73 33.82 -6.21
C VAL A 432 -6.57 33.61 -7.47
N ASN A 433 -7.38 34.59 -7.87
CA ASN A 433 -8.24 34.46 -9.05
C ASN A 433 -7.45 34.22 -10.34
N GLY A 434 -6.41 35.03 -10.60
CA GLY A 434 -5.60 34.91 -11.82
C GLY A 434 -4.68 33.70 -11.80
N ALA A 435 -4.15 33.32 -10.64
CA ALA A 435 -3.30 32.14 -10.49
C ALA A 435 -4.10 30.82 -10.58
N PHE A 436 -5.34 30.82 -10.07
CA PHE A 436 -6.30 29.72 -10.23
C PHE A 436 -6.66 29.49 -11.69
N GLU A 437 -7.09 30.56 -12.39
CA GLU A 437 -7.48 30.49 -13.81
C GLU A 437 -6.31 30.02 -14.69
N LEU A 438 -5.09 30.52 -14.42
CA LEU A 438 -3.85 30.07 -15.07
C LEU A 438 -3.55 28.58 -14.84
N LEU A 439 -3.75 28.07 -13.61
CA LEU A 439 -3.52 26.67 -13.31
C LEU A 439 -4.56 25.75 -13.97
N CYS A 440 -5.84 26.11 -13.92
CA CYS A 440 -6.90 25.34 -14.58
C CYS A 440 -6.66 25.27 -16.10
N GLU A 441 -6.29 26.38 -16.76
CA GLU A 441 -5.94 26.38 -18.18
C GLU A 441 -4.74 25.46 -18.48
N TYR A 442 -3.73 25.45 -17.61
CA TYR A 442 -2.57 24.57 -17.73
C TYR A 442 -2.92 23.08 -17.59
N LEU A 443 -3.79 22.72 -16.63
CA LEU A 443 -4.18 21.33 -16.35
C LEU A 443 -5.04 20.69 -17.46
N ASN A 444 -5.65 21.49 -18.34
CA ASN A 444 -6.36 20.99 -19.52
C ASN A 444 -5.46 20.22 -20.52
N LYS A 445 -4.13 20.32 -20.39
CA LYS A 445 -3.16 19.59 -21.23
C LYS A 445 -2.99 18.11 -20.86
N PHE A 446 -3.45 17.69 -19.67
CA PHE A 446 -3.13 16.38 -19.09
C PHE A 446 -4.36 15.49 -18.94
N ALA A 447 -4.12 14.19 -18.84
CA ALA A 447 -5.15 13.15 -18.78
C ALA A 447 -5.58 12.78 -17.36
N LEU A 448 -4.70 12.90 -16.35
CA LEU A 448 -5.07 12.71 -14.94
C LEU A 448 -4.79 14.00 -14.17
N VAL A 449 -5.83 14.74 -13.77
CA VAL A 449 -5.68 16.01 -13.03
C VAL A 449 -6.76 16.19 -11.96
N PRO A 450 -6.47 16.92 -10.87
CA PRO A 450 -7.49 17.48 -10.01
C PRO A 450 -8.19 18.67 -10.70
N GLU A 451 -9.51 18.68 -10.66
CA GLU A 451 -10.37 19.81 -10.99
C GLU A 451 -10.54 20.66 -9.72
N PHE A 452 -9.55 21.52 -9.44
CA PHE A 452 -9.56 22.38 -8.27
C PHE A 452 -10.74 23.37 -8.29
N THR A 453 -11.33 23.62 -7.11
CA THR A 453 -12.14 24.81 -6.86
C THR A 453 -11.25 26.00 -6.43
N ARG A 454 -11.83 27.20 -6.35
CA ARG A 454 -11.11 28.38 -5.82
C ARG A 454 -10.71 28.20 -4.34
N ASP A 455 -11.51 27.47 -3.56
CA ASP A 455 -11.22 27.18 -2.16
C ASP A 455 -10.08 26.16 -2.02
N ASP A 456 -10.04 25.14 -2.88
CA ASP A 456 -8.91 24.20 -2.93
C ASP A 456 -7.62 24.92 -3.31
N PHE A 457 -7.67 25.77 -4.34
CA PHE A 457 -6.52 26.56 -4.75
C PHE A 457 -6.04 27.48 -3.62
N LYS A 458 -6.97 28.17 -2.95
CA LYS A 458 -6.66 29.03 -1.80
C LYS A 458 -5.99 28.23 -0.68
N HIS A 459 -6.52 27.04 -0.36
CA HIS A 459 -6.00 26.18 0.70
C HIS A 459 -4.60 25.65 0.37
N PHE A 460 -4.40 25.10 -0.84
CA PHE A 460 -3.14 24.45 -1.19
C PHE A 460 -2.02 25.42 -1.61
N PHE A 461 -2.33 26.54 -2.25
CA PHE A 461 -1.33 27.41 -2.87
C PHE A 461 -1.01 28.71 -2.13
N ILE A 462 -1.82 29.16 -1.16
CA ILE A 462 -1.40 30.33 -0.36
C ILE A 462 -0.16 29.97 0.47
N PRO A 463 0.93 30.76 0.42
CA PRO A 463 2.16 30.43 1.13
C PRO A 463 1.95 30.26 2.63
N ARG A 464 2.44 29.14 3.17
CA ARG A 464 2.48 28.82 4.61
C ARG A 464 3.91 28.48 4.99
N THR A 465 4.47 29.21 5.95
CA THR A 465 5.87 29.05 6.41
C THR A 465 6.19 27.59 6.70
N ASP A 466 7.31 27.10 6.15
CA ASP A 466 7.80 25.72 6.29
C ASP A 466 6.83 24.61 5.84
N VAL A 467 5.76 24.94 5.12
CA VAL A 467 4.80 23.98 4.53
C VAL A 467 4.70 24.14 3.01
N VAL A 468 4.28 25.30 2.50
CA VAL A 468 4.13 25.53 1.05
C VAL A 468 4.57 26.93 0.64
N TYR A 469 5.28 27.00 -0.48
CA TYR A 469 5.90 28.20 -1.03
C TYR A 469 5.39 28.42 -2.44
N SER A 470 4.67 29.51 -2.66
CA SER A 470 4.11 29.86 -3.96
C SER A 470 4.45 31.29 -4.36
N TYR A 471 4.78 31.47 -5.63
CA TYR A 471 5.18 32.74 -6.22
C TYR A 471 4.49 32.93 -7.56
N VAL A 472 4.17 34.17 -7.91
CA VAL A 472 3.56 34.54 -9.19
C VAL A 472 4.41 35.57 -9.88
N VAL A 473 4.42 35.54 -11.21
CA VAL A 473 4.90 36.65 -12.03
C VAL A 473 3.72 37.59 -12.28
N ARG A 474 3.83 38.84 -11.80
CA ARG A 474 2.86 39.91 -12.10
C ARG A 474 3.38 40.75 -13.27
N ALA A 475 2.60 40.80 -14.36
CA ALA A 475 2.83 41.73 -15.45
C ALA A 475 2.50 43.19 -15.02
N ASN A 476 2.94 44.17 -15.82
CA ASN A 476 2.77 45.61 -15.54
C ASN A 476 1.30 46.05 -15.36
N ASN A 477 0.34 45.29 -15.89
CA ASN A 477 -1.10 45.53 -15.75
C ASN A 477 -1.72 44.82 -14.53
N GLY A 478 -0.90 44.21 -13.66
CA GLY A 478 -1.35 43.45 -12.48
C GLY A 478 -1.78 42.01 -12.75
N ARG A 479 -1.82 41.56 -14.01
CA ARG A 479 -2.20 40.18 -14.36
C ARG A 479 -1.12 39.18 -13.93
N VAL A 480 -1.54 38.07 -13.32
CA VAL A 480 -0.69 36.89 -13.09
C VAL A 480 -0.43 36.19 -14.43
N THR A 481 0.83 35.88 -14.73
CA THR A 481 1.21 35.22 -15.99
C THR A 481 1.91 33.88 -15.82
N ASP A 482 2.62 33.70 -14.72
CA ASP A 482 3.40 32.50 -14.44
C ASP A 482 3.29 32.18 -12.95
N LEU A 483 3.32 30.90 -12.59
CA LEU A 483 3.15 30.36 -11.24
C LEU A 483 4.31 29.43 -10.90
N ILE A 484 4.92 29.61 -9.74
CA ILE A 484 5.83 28.65 -9.10
C ILE A 484 5.16 28.14 -7.84
N SER A 485 5.19 26.84 -7.59
CA SER A 485 4.88 26.29 -6.28
C SER A 485 5.70 25.05 -5.93
N PHE A 486 6.10 24.96 -4.66
CA PHE A 486 6.76 23.80 -4.06
C PHE A 486 6.42 23.70 -2.57
N TYR A 487 6.33 22.48 -2.05
CA TYR A 487 6.10 22.24 -0.63
C TYR A 487 7.36 21.76 0.09
N SER A 488 7.39 21.95 1.39
CA SER A 488 8.45 21.53 2.30
C SER A 488 8.12 20.16 2.87
N LEU A 489 9.02 19.21 2.71
CA LEU A 489 8.95 17.93 3.41
C LEU A 489 10.35 17.58 3.92
N PRO A 490 10.68 17.92 5.17
CA PRO A 490 11.98 17.59 5.72
C PRO A 490 12.09 16.09 5.99
N SER A 491 13.32 15.60 6.00
CA SER A 491 13.66 14.24 6.43
C SER A 491 14.57 14.29 7.64
N SER A 492 14.25 13.53 8.68
CA SER A 492 15.15 13.30 9.82
C SER A 492 16.36 12.47 9.38
N VAL A 493 17.56 12.85 9.82
CA VAL A 493 18.83 12.17 9.53
C VAL A 493 19.21 11.31 10.74
N MET A 494 19.26 10.00 10.53
CA MET A 494 19.57 9.06 11.60
C MET A 494 21.07 8.98 11.88
N HIS A 495 21.45 8.93 13.16
CA HIS A 495 22.81 8.62 13.64
C HIS A 495 23.97 9.53 13.18
N HIS A 496 23.70 10.72 12.64
CA HIS A 496 24.73 11.67 12.23
C HIS A 496 25.07 12.69 13.35
N PRO A 497 26.35 13.00 13.65
CA PRO A 497 26.74 13.77 14.83
C PRO A 497 26.44 15.29 14.76
N VAL A 498 26.31 15.87 13.55
CA VAL A 498 26.10 17.31 13.34
C VAL A 498 24.70 17.62 12.80
N TYR A 499 24.39 17.16 11.59
CA TYR A 499 23.08 17.34 10.97
C TYR A 499 22.03 16.37 11.55
N LYS A 500 20.86 16.91 11.92
CA LYS A 500 19.70 16.15 12.41
C LYS A 500 18.57 16.02 11.37
N SER A 501 18.56 16.88 10.36
CA SER A 501 17.54 16.87 9.30
C SER A 501 18.09 17.40 7.97
N ILE A 502 17.46 16.98 6.87
CA ILE A 502 17.57 17.53 5.52
C ILE A 502 16.27 18.29 5.24
N ARG A 503 16.35 19.54 4.76
CA ARG A 503 15.17 20.25 4.27
C ARG A 503 15.05 19.99 2.77
N ALA A 504 14.05 19.22 2.36
CA ALA A 504 13.76 18.96 0.95
C ALA A 504 12.53 19.77 0.52
N ALA A 505 12.69 20.49 -0.60
CA ALA A 505 11.57 21.08 -1.33
C ALA A 505 11.07 20.07 -2.36
N TYR A 506 9.76 19.97 -2.55
CA TYR A 506 9.13 19.12 -3.55
C TYR A 506 8.35 19.98 -4.54
N SER A 507 8.67 19.85 -5.83
CA SER A 507 7.95 20.50 -6.92
C SER A 507 6.46 20.17 -6.84
N PHE A 508 5.63 21.20 -6.76
CA PHE A 508 4.17 21.08 -6.88
C PHE A 508 3.79 21.50 -8.31
N TYR A 509 2.86 22.46 -8.49
CA TYR A 509 2.49 22.94 -9.83
C TYR A 509 3.27 24.19 -10.23
N ASN A 510 3.85 24.15 -11.43
CA ASN A 510 4.64 25.25 -11.98
C ASN A 510 4.18 25.53 -13.41
N VAL A 511 3.70 26.75 -13.68
CA VAL A 511 3.08 27.15 -14.94
C VAL A 511 3.88 28.31 -15.53
N ALA A 512 4.43 28.10 -16.72
CA ALA A 512 5.19 29.11 -17.46
C ALA A 512 4.44 29.47 -18.75
N THR A 513 4.20 30.76 -18.98
CA THR A 513 3.57 31.29 -20.21
C THR A 513 4.32 32.47 -20.82
N THR A 514 5.03 33.29 -20.04
CA THR A 514 5.79 34.44 -20.56
C THR A 514 7.31 34.21 -20.55
N VAL A 515 7.78 33.24 -19.78
CA VAL A 515 9.18 32.79 -19.76
C VAL A 515 9.29 31.30 -20.09
N PRO A 516 10.43 30.80 -20.58
CA PRO A 516 10.65 29.36 -20.72
C PRO A 516 10.56 28.64 -19.36
N LEU A 517 9.92 27.46 -19.32
CA LEU A 517 9.75 26.66 -18.10
C LEU A 517 11.08 26.42 -17.37
N LYS A 518 12.15 26.13 -18.11
CA LYS A 518 13.52 26.03 -17.58
C LYS A 518 13.98 27.27 -16.80
N GLN A 519 13.65 28.49 -17.25
CA GLN A 519 14.04 29.69 -16.51
C GLN A 519 13.17 29.87 -15.26
N LEU A 520 11.86 29.64 -15.35
CA LEU A 520 10.97 29.69 -14.20
C LEU A 520 11.40 28.70 -13.10
N MET A 521 11.75 27.48 -13.49
CA MET A 521 12.25 26.45 -12.57
C MET A 521 13.66 26.73 -12.04
N ASN A 522 14.54 27.37 -12.83
CA ASN A 522 15.81 27.86 -12.29
C ASN A 522 15.58 28.90 -11.18
N ASP A 523 14.59 29.79 -11.35
CA ASP A 523 14.21 30.76 -10.34
C ASP A 523 13.57 30.09 -9.11
N ALA A 524 12.78 29.03 -9.29
CA ALA A 524 12.28 28.18 -8.20
C ALA A 524 13.43 27.55 -7.38
N LEU A 525 14.48 27.06 -8.05
CA LEU A 525 15.67 26.52 -7.37
C LEU A 525 16.41 27.60 -6.56
N ILE A 526 16.52 28.83 -7.08
CA ILE A 526 17.10 29.97 -6.35
C ILE A 526 16.25 30.31 -5.12
N LEU A 527 14.92 30.39 -5.28
CA LEU A 527 14.00 30.65 -4.18
C LEU A 527 14.10 29.58 -3.09
N ALA A 528 14.14 28.29 -3.46
CA ALA A 528 14.33 27.20 -2.49
C ALA A 528 15.70 27.29 -1.80
N HIS A 529 16.79 27.55 -2.53
CA HIS A 529 18.12 27.72 -1.94
C HIS A 529 18.16 28.87 -0.93
N ASN A 530 17.57 30.02 -1.29
CA ASN A 530 17.48 31.20 -0.42
C ASN A 530 16.60 30.98 0.82
N ASN A 531 15.58 30.13 0.72
CA ASN A 531 14.78 29.69 1.87
C ASN A 531 15.48 28.59 2.71
N GLY A 532 16.71 28.21 2.37
CA GLY A 532 17.53 27.27 3.14
C GLY A 532 17.19 25.80 2.93
N PHE A 533 16.66 25.43 1.75
CA PHE A 533 16.49 24.03 1.37
C PHE A 533 17.82 23.42 0.90
N ASP A 534 18.02 22.14 1.20
CA ASP A 534 19.23 21.38 0.89
C ASP A 534 19.12 20.60 -0.44
N VAL A 535 17.90 20.21 -0.82
CA VAL A 535 17.59 19.50 -2.07
C VAL A 535 16.23 19.95 -2.60
N PHE A 536 16.08 19.96 -3.92
CA PHE A 536 14.81 20.15 -4.61
C PHE A 536 14.45 18.88 -5.37
N ASN A 537 13.30 18.31 -5.06
CA ASN A 537 12.79 17.05 -5.61
C ASN A 537 11.71 17.34 -6.63
N ALA A 538 11.64 16.56 -7.70
CA ALA A 538 10.58 16.62 -8.70
C ALA A 538 10.26 15.20 -9.21
N LEU A 539 9.05 15.01 -9.69
CA LEU A 539 8.67 13.84 -10.49
C LEU A 539 8.75 14.22 -11.98
N ASP A 540 8.99 13.25 -12.85
CA ASP A 540 9.03 13.44 -14.32
C ASP A 540 7.65 13.56 -15.00
N LEU A 541 6.62 13.86 -14.20
CA LEU A 541 5.26 14.14 -14.63
C LEU A 541 5.08 15.53 -15.26
N MET A 542 3.90 15.80 -15.83
CA MET A 542 3.61 17.01 -16.59
C MET A 542 4.73 17.32 -17.62
N GLN A 543 5.13 18.57 -17.76
CA GLN A 543 6.21 19.00 -18.66
C GLN A 543 7.60 18.98 -17.99
N ASN A 544 7.77 18.34 -16.81
CA ASN A 544 8.98 18.52 -16.01
C ASN A 544 10.27 18.05 -16.71
N LYS A 545 10.18 17.03 -17.57
CA LYS A 545 11.29 16.53 -18.41
C LYS A 545 12.01 17.64 -19.21
N GLU A 546 11.31 18.72 -19.58
CA GLU A 546 11.89 19.88 -20.29
C GLU A 546 13.00 20.62 -19.51
N PHE A 547 13.04 20.51 -18.18
CA PHE A 547 14.03 21.22 -17.37
C PHE A 547 14.96 20.32 -16.55
N LEU A 548 14.59 19.05 -16.29
CA LEU A 548 15.29 18.20 -15.32
C LEU A 548 16.79 18.06 -15.62
N GLU A 549 17.16 17.54 -16.79
CA GLU A 549 18.57 17.35 -17.16
C GLU A 549 19.32 18.68 -17.29
N GLU A 550 18.72 19.67 -17.97
CA GLU A 550 19.36 20.97 -18.22
C GLU A 550 19.60 21.79 -16.95
N LEU A 551 18.73 21.64 -15.94
CA LEU A 551 18.92 22.22 -14.60
C LEU A 551 19.73 21.33 -13.67
N LYS A 552 20.26 20.19 -14.14
CA LYS A 552 21.14 19.26 -13.41
C LYS A 552 20.44 18.51 -12.27
N PHE A 553 19.17 18.15 -12.44
CA PHE A 553 18.56 17.14 -11.60
C PHE A 553 19.21 15.78 -11.91
N GLY A 554 19.52 15.01 -10.87
CA GLY A 554 19.92 13.61 -11.01
C GLY A 554 18.71 12.70 -10.92
N ILE A 555 18.73 11.59 -11.66
CA ILE A 555 17.72 10.53 -11.59
C ILE A 555 17.79 9.90 -10.18
N GLY A 556 16.64 9.81 -9.51
CA GLY A 556 16.47 9.04 -8.28
C GLY A 556 16.22 7.56 -8.55
N ASP A 557 16.40 6.74 -7.52
CA ASP A 557 16.08 5.31 -7.50
C ASP A 557 14.57 5.06 -7.37
N GLY A 558 13.87 5.89 -6.59
CA GLY A 558 12.43 5.81 -6.37
C GLY A 558 11.58 6.07 -7.62
N ASN A 559 10.60 5.20 -7.85
CA ASN A 559 9.47 5.46 -8.75
C ASN A 559 8.19 5.60 -7.91
N LEU A 560 7.29 6.48 -8.32
CA LEU A 560 5.96 6.65 -7.75
C LEU A 560 4.93 6.07 -8.71
N GLN A 561 4.18 5.08 -8.23
CA GLN A 561 3.16 4.36 -8.99
C GLN A 561 1.79 4.97 -8.70
N TYR A 562 1.03 5.31 -9.74
CA TYR A 562 -0.30 5.90 -9.63
C TYR A 562 -1.40 4.85 -9.77
N TYR A 563 -2.44 4.96 -8.93
CA TYR A 563 -3.55 4.02 -8.87
C TYR A 563 -4.89 4.72 -8.77
N LEU A 564 -5.92 4.10 -9.34
CA LEU A 564 -7.31 4.45 -9.10
C LEU A 564 -8.06 3.24 -8.53
N TYR A 565 -8.72 3.42 -7.39
CA TYR A 565 -9.63 2.44 -6.80
C TYR A 565 -10.98 2.48 -7.51
N ASN A 566 -11.52 1.31 -7.84
CA ASN A 566 -12.78 1.10 -8.55
C ASN A 566 -12.93 1.94 -9.85
N TRP A 567 -11.82 2.17 -10.55
CA TRP A 567 -11.81 2.81 -11.86
C TRP A 567 -10.84 2.08 -12.78
N LYS A 568 -11.24 1.88 -14.03
CA LYS A 568 -10.39 1.36 -15.11
C LYS A 568 -10.29 2.43 -16.19
N CYS A 569 -9.08 2.63 -16.69
CA CYS A 569 -8.77 3.48 -17.83
C CYS A 569 -7.54 2.92 -18.54
N PRO A 570 -7.24 3.37 -19.78
CA PRO A 570 -5.96 3.09 -20.40
C PRO A 570 -4.77 3.55 -19.55
N ASP A 571 -3.61 2.94 -19.78
CA ASP A 571 -2.35 3.33 -19.15
C ASP A 571 -1.91 4.72 -19.64
N MET A 572 -1.24 5.49 -18.79
CA MET A 572 -0.80 6.86 -19.04
C MET A 572 0.73 7.00 -18.94
N LEU A 573 1.30 7.81 -19.83
CA LEU A 573 2.70 8.25 -19.75
C LEU A 573 2.88 9.32 -18.65
N PRO A 574 4.08 9.48 -18.07
CA PRO A 574 4.34 10.49 -17.03
C PRO A 574 3.88 11.89 -17.42
N GLU A 575 4.17 12.30 -18.65
CA GLU A 575 3.78 13.59 -19.23
C GLU A 575 2.26 13.80 -19.38
N GLN A 576 1.44 12.77 -19.20
CA GLN A 576 -0.02 12.86 -19.16
C GLN A 576 -0.58 12.97 -17.73
N ILE A 577 0.28 12.88 -16.71
CA ILE A 577 -0.09 13.02 -15.30
C ILE A 577 0.10 14.47 -14.86
N GLY A 578 -0.99 15.11 -14.47
CA GLY A 578 -1.00 16.38 -13.74
C GLY A 578 -1.66 16.26 -12.37
N LEU A 579 -1.64 15.06 -11.76
CA LEU A 579 -2.04 14.84 -10.38
C LEU A 579 -0.78 14.75 -9.50
N VAL A 580 -0.65 15.70 -8.59
CA VAL A 580 0.28 15.63 -7.46
C VAL A 580 -0.55 15.45 -6.20
N LEU A 581 -0.44 14.27 -5.59
CA LEU A 581 -1.12 13.94 -4.33
C LEU A 581 -0.59 14.81 -3.19
N GLN A 582 -1.51 15.28 -2.34
CA GLN A 582 -1.28 16.24 -1.26
C GLN A 582 -0.86 15.57 0.06
#